data_AF-A0A3S1IKF9-F1
#
_entry.id   AF-A0A3S1IKF9-F1
#
_cell.length_a   1.000
_cell.length_b   1.000
_cell.length_c   1.000
_cell.angle_alpha   90.00
_cell.angle_beta   90.00
_cell.angle_gamma   90.00
#
_symmetry.space_group_name_H-M   'P 1'
#
loop_
_entity.id
_entity.type
_entity.pdbx_description
1 polymer ?
#
loop_
_entity_poly.entity_id
_entity_poly.type
_entity_poly.pdbx_seq_one_letter_code
_entity_poly.pdbx_strand_id
1 'polypeptide(L)' 'MTELERPERLQIMLTSDELAALENWRFDKRMPSRSAAVRELLRRGLASDGFLTAEQGTKSQDFGILPTAGGNGISDGGKE' A
#
# COMPACT_ATOMS: atom_id res chain seq x y z
N MET A 1 10.59 -7.48 30.84
CA MET A 1 10.45 -8.14 29.53
C MET A 1 9.96 -7.09 28.54
N THR A 2 10.89 -6.45 27.84
CA THR A 2 10.58 -5.65 26.66
C THR A 2 11.59 -6.12 25.65
N GLU A 3 11.25 -7.22 24.98
CA GLU A 3 11.92 -7.64 23.76
C GLU A 3 11.82 -6.43 22.83
N LEU A 4 12.95 -5.74 22.61
CA LEU A 4 13.01 -4.66 21.62
C LEU A 4 12.63 -5.32 20.31
N GLU A 5 11.37 -5.19 19.92
CA GLU A 5 10.83 -5.70 18.67
C GLU A 5 11.72 -5.16 17.55
N ARG A 6 12.61 -6.03 17.06
CA ARG A 6 13.59 -5.63 16.07
C ARG A 6 12.80 -5.27 14.83
N PRO A 7 12.89 -4.02 14.33
CA PRO A 7 12.16 -3.63 13.14
C PRO A 7 12.64 -4.50 11.98
N GLU A 8 11.73 -5.28 11.40
CA GLU A 8 12.01 -6.05 10.19
C GLU A 8 12.04 -5.12 8.97
N ARG A 9 12.95 -5.39 8.02
CA ARG A 9 13.06 -4.63 6.78
C ARG A 9 12.16 -5.25 5.71
N LEU A 10 11.08 -4.56 5.37
CA LEU A 10 10.23 -4.92 4.25
C LEU A 10 10.83 -4.41 2.93
N GLN A 11 11.08 -5.31 1.98
CA GLN A 11 11.38 -4.95 0.59
C GLN A 11 10.11 -5.04 -0.25
N ILE A 12 9.79 -3.98 -0.97
CA ILE A 12 8.65 -3.92 -1.90
C ILE A 12 9.14 -3.50 -3.27
N MET A 13 8.63 -4.14 -4.32
CA MET A 13 8.87 -3.73 -5.69
C MET A 13 7.78 -2.73 -6.10
N LEU A 14 8.20 -1.56 -6.53
CA LEU A 14 7.32 -0.50 -7.02
C LEU A 14 7.78 -0.14 -8.43
N THR A 15 6.83 0.19 -9.30
CA THR A 15 7.16 0.82 -10.58
C THR A 15 7.72 2.23 -10.36
N SER A 16 8.36 2.80 -11.39
CA SER A 16 8.92 4.16 -11.31
C SER A 16 7.85 5.22 -11.01
N ASP A 17 6.63 5.02 -11.52
CA ASP A 17 5.51 5.94 -11.34
C ASP A 17 4.98 5.90 -9.90
N GLU A 18 4.85 4.69 -9.35
CA GLU A 18 4.49 4.48 -7.96
C GLU A 18 5.55 5.06 -7.00
N LEU A 19 6.83 4.87 -7.30
CA LEU A 19 7.89 5.47 -6.49
C LEU A 19 7.77 7.00 -6.52
N ALA A 20 7.54 7.60 -7.68
CA ALA A 20 7.37 9.05 -7.83
C ALA A 20 6.15 9.57 -7.07
N ALA A 21 5.01 8.85 -7.13
CA ALA A 21 3.81 9.21 -6.39
C ALA A 21 4.01 9.15 -4.87
N LEU A 22 4.70 8.12 -4.37
CA LEU A 22 5.07 8.02 -2.96
C LEU A 22 5.98 9.20 -2.55
N GLU A 23 6.94 9.58 -3.40
CA GLU A 23 7.82 10.71 -3.12
C GLU A 23 7.07 12.05 -3.15
N ASN A 24 6.19 12.27 -4.12
CA ASN A 24 5.36 13.47 -4.19
C ASN A 24 4.48 13.60 -2.94
N TRP A 25 3.83 12.51 -2.53
CA TRP A 25 3.02 12.49 -1.31
C TRP A 25 3.87 12.75 -0.05
N ARG A 26 5.09 12.20 0.01
CA ARG A 26 6.05 12.48 1.09
C ARG A 26 6.36 13.97 1.18
N PHE A 27 6.59 14.64 0.05
CA PHE A 27 6.85 16.08 0.02
C PHE A 27 5.61 16.90 0.42
N ASP A 28 4.44 16.58 -0.12
CA ASP A 28 3.17 17.23 0.21
C ASP A 28 2.87 17.16 1.72
N LYS A 29 3.01 15.98 2.31
CA LYS A 29 2.78 15.74 3.75
C LYS A 29 3.98 16.08 4.64
N ARG A 30 5.05 16.65 4.08
CA ARG A 30 6.29 17.03 4.79
C ARG A 30 6.87 15.89 5.64
N MET A 31 6.82 14.68 5.10
CA MET A 31 7.28 13.48 5.79
C MET A 31 8.81 13.42 5.79
N PRO A 32 9.45 13.13 6.94
CA PRO A 32 10.90 13.24 7.10
C PRO A 32 11.70 12.18 6.34
N SER A 33 11.09 11.03 6.03
CA SER A 33 11.75 9.96 5.28
C SER A 33 10.76 9.14 4.45
N ARG A 34 11.27 8.40 3.47
CA ARG A 34 10.45 7.47 2.68
C ARG A 34 9.81 6.39 3.57
N SER A 35 10.56 5.88 4.55
CA SER A 35 10.05 4.90 5.51
C SER A 35 8.94 5.47 6.39
N ALA A 36 9.02 6.74 6.80
CA ALA A 36 7.93 7.41 7.52
C ALA A 36 6.68 7.53 6.65
N ALA A 37 6.85 7.87 5.37
CA ALA A 37 5.74 7.96 4.45
C ALA A 37 5.03 6.61 4.23
N VAL A 38 5.79 5.54 3.99
CA VAL A 38 5.25 4.19 3.83
C VAL A 38 4.51 3.73 5.11
N ARG A 39 5.10 3.96 6.29
CA ARG A 39 4.46 3.60 7.57
C ARG A 39 3.14 4.34 7.79
N GLU A 40 3.07 5.60 7.42
CA GLU A 40 1.85 6.40 7.56
C GLU A 40 0.78 5.97 6.54
N LEU A 41 1.16 5.63 5.31
CA LEU A 41 0.24 5.04 4.33
C LEU A 41 -0.30 3.69 4.82
N LEU A 42 0.56 2.81 5.36
CA LEU A 42 0.14 1.54 5.96
C LEU A 42 -0.83 1.77 7.13
N ARG A 43 -0.53 2.70 8.03
CA ARG A 43 -1.41 3.03 9.15
C ARG A 43 -2.79 3.50 8.67
N ARG A 44 -2.83 4.36 7.65
CA ARG A 44 -4.09 4.84 7.06
C ARG A 44 -4.84 3.74 6.34
N GLY A 45 -4.14 2.85 5.63
CA GLY A 45 -4.71 1.66 5.02
C GLY A 45 -5.36 0.75 6.06
N LEU A 46 -4.63 0.40 7.14
CA LEU A 46 -5.13 -0.42 8.26
C LEU A 46 -6.33 0.18 8.99
N ALA A 47 -6.44 1.50 9.05
CA ALA A 47 -7.58 2.20 9.63
C ALA A 47 -8.75 2.42 8.66
N SER A 48 -8.61 2.06 7.38
CA SER A 48 -9.67 2.22 6.38
C SER A 48 -10.63 1.04 6.43
N ASP A 49 -11.93 1.31 6.56
CA ASP A 49 -13.02 0.33 6.75
C ASP A 49 -13.40 -0.45 5.46
N GLY A 50 -12.59 -0.38 4.40
CA GLY A 50 -12.93 -0.87 3.05
C GLY A 50 -11.86 -1.79 2.46
N PHE A 51 -11.40 -2.78 3.23
CA PHE A 51 -10.39 -3.72 2.74
C PHE A 51 -10.93 -4.59 1.59
N LEU A 52 -10.19 -4.60 0.48
CA LEU A 52 -10.31 -5.63 -0.54
C LEU A 52 -9.83 -6.94 0.08
N THR A 53 -10.74 -7.85 0.39
CA THR A 53 -10.37 -9.23 0.71
C THR A 53 -9.60 -9.78 -0.49
N ALA A 54 -8.29 -9.96 -0.35
CA ALA A 54 -7.47 -10.52 -1.40
C ALA A 54 -7.91 -11.97 -1.63
N GLU A 55 -8.58 -12.24 -2.75
CA GLU A 55 -8.88 -13.61 -3.16
C GLU A 55 -7.56 -14.38 -3.40
N GLN A 56 -7.56 -15.68 -3.13
CA GLN A 56 -6.36 -16.51 -3.31
C GLN A 56 -5.90 -16.47 -4.77
N GLY A 57 -4.73 -15.85 -5.02
CA GLY A 57 -4.14 -15.73 -6.34
C GLY A 57 -3.89 -14.28 -6.81
N THR A 58 -4.32 -13.27 -6.04
CA THR A 58 -4.07 -11.87 -6.40
C THR A 58 -2.56 -11.55 -6.36
N LYS A 59 -2.04 -11.04 -7.47
CA LYS A 59 -0.62 -10.68 -7.61
C LYS A 59 -0.34 -9.36 -6.93
N SER A 60 0.87 -9.16 -6.40
CA SER A 60 1.29 -7.91 -5.76
C SER A 60 1.15 -6.67 -6.66
N GLN A 61 1.18 -6.85 -7.99
CA GLN A 61 0.97 -5.78 -8.98
C GLN A 61 -0.48 -5.27 -9.04
N ASP A 62 -1.45 -6.04 -8.53
CA ASP A 62 -2.86 -5.65 -8.48
C ASP A 62 -3.14 -4.64 -7.36
N PHE A 63 -2.30 -4.63 -6.31
CA PHE A 63 -2.37 -3.69 -5.19
C PHE A 63 -1.54 -2.41 -5.42
N GLY A 64 -1.49 -1.94 -6.67
CA GLY A 64 -0.71 -0.75 -7.04
C GLY A 64 -1.12 0.49 -6.25
N ILE A 65 -0.17 1.36 -5.93
CA ILE A 65 -0.47 2.58 -5.14
C ILE A 65 -1.11 3.70 -5.98
N LEU A 66 -1.18 3.53 -7.29
CA LEU A 66 -1.77 4.45 -8.24
C LEU A 66 -2.99 3.82 -8.90
N PRO A 67 -4.06 4.59 -9.16
CA PRO A 67 -5.18 4.10 -9.93
C PRO A 67 -4.69 3.75 -11.32
N THR A 68 -4.79 2.49 -11.72
CA THR A 68 -4.63 2.13 -13.13
C THR A 68 -5.71 2.86 -13.92
N ALA A 69 -5.29 3.74 -14.84
CA ALA A 69 -6.21 4.47 -15.71
C ALA A 69 -6.95 3.57 -16.73
N GLY A 70 -6.81 2.24 -16.62
CA GLY A 70 -7.63 1.24 -17.29
C GLY A 70 -8.15 0.24 -16.27
N GLY A 71 -9.44 0.34 -15.95
CA GLY A 71 -10.11 -0.51 -14.99
C GLY A 71 -10.15 -1.99 -15.40
N ASN A 72 -9.92 -2.84 -14.41
CA ASN A 72 -10.42 -4.21 -14.34
C ASN A 72 -10.46 -4.54 -12.84
N GLY A 73 -11.43 -4.02 -12.09
CA GLY A 73 -12.76 -4.60 -12.07
C GLY A 73 -12.87 -5.39 -10.77
N ILE A 74 -13.22 -4.71 -9.68
CA ILE A 74 -13.77 -5.36 -8.49
C ILE A 74 -15.04 -6.03 -8.98
N SER A 75 -14.92 -7.32 -9.32
CA SER A 75 -16.05 -8.15 -9.66
C SER A 75 -16.67 -8.52 -8.33
N ASP A 76 -17.71 -7.78 -7.97
CA ASP A 76 -18.70 -8.19 -6.99
C ASP A 76 -19.23 -9.57 -7.40
N GLY A 77 -18.64 -10.60 -6.81
CA GLY A 77 -18.99 -12.00 -6.98
C GLY A 77 -19.84 -12.51 -5.82
N GLY A 78 -20.84 -11.73 -5.42
CA GLY A 78 -21.87 -12.19 -4.49
C GLY A 78 -22.79 -13.22 -5.17
N LYS A 79 -22.47 -14.50 -5.01
CA LYS A 79 -23.43 -15.59 -5.16
C LYS A 79 -23.23 -16.63 -4.06
N GLU A 80 -24.08 -16.57 -3.04
CA GLU A 80 -24.86 -17.69 -2.53
C GLU A 80 -26.25 -17.20 -2.11
#